data_AF-A0A923ZI90-F1
#
_entry.id   AF-A0A923ZI90-F1
#
_cell.length_a   1.000
_cell.length_b   1.000
_cell.length_c   1.000
_cell.angle_alpha   90.00
_cell.angle_beta   90.00
_cell.angle_gamma   90.00
#
_symmetry.space_group_name_H-M   'P 1'
#
loop_
_entity.id
_entity.type
_entity.pdbx_description
1 polymer ?
#
loop_
_entity_poly.entity_id
_entity_poly.type
_entity_poly.pdbx_seq_one_letter_code
_entity_poly.pdbx_strand_id
1 'polypeptide(L)'
;YYSSGLDWTFNTQTITDFPALFKAIPQQKEYAAYIDSHWHELIERYKPSVLWADIGSPAAYDPIPMIADYYNAVPDGVVNDRHKFTVTATGFGTIIPHDITTPEYKVLDTITQKKWETCRGIGLSFGYNQTENINEFLSVNDLIDGFVDIVSKNGNLLLNVGPKADGSIPEGQLLRLHGLGDWLKINGEAIYSSRPFTVSSAKTATGGRVRFTKKETALYVFLLDEPEDDNVTIKDFKILKGKKIILLDGKIPVTYAAEGADAKIKLPSKRNPSATYVFKVF
;
A
#
# COMPACT_ATOMS: atom_id res chain seq x y z
N TYR A 1 -15.35 -3.94 -0.27
CA TYR A 1 -15.26 -4.00 1.19
C TYR A 1 -16.58 -4.50 1.73
N TYR A 2 -16.55 -5.44 2.69
CA TYR A 2 -17.75 -5.89 3.39
C TYR A 2 -17.38 -6.34 4.82
N SER A 3 -18.07 -5.77 5.82
CA SER A 3 -17.89 -6.12 7.23
C SER A 3 -18.60 -7.43 7.52
N SER A 4 -17.87 -8.55 7.40
CA SER A 4 -18.43 -9.89 7.65
C SER A 4 -18.52 -10.17 9.15
N GLY A 5 -17.53 -9.69 9.92
CA GLY A 5 -17.43 -9.95 11.35
C GLY A 5 -18.41 -9.13 12.18
N LEU A 6 -18.74 -7.91 11.77
CA LEU A 6 -19.54 -7.00 12.59
C LEU A 6 -20.73 -6.44 11.83
N ASP A 7 -21.89 -6.52 12.47
CA ASP A 7 -23.11 -5.81 12.08
C ASP A 7 -23.88 -5.41 13.34
N TRP A 8 -23.91 -4.11 13.61
CA TRP A 8 -24.52 -3.57 14.84
C TRP A 8 -26.05 -3.61 14.82
N THR A 9 -26.67 -3.94 13.69
CA THR A 9 -28.11 -4.22 13.62
C THR A 9 -28.47 -5.58 14.22
N PHE A 10 -27.50 -6.52 14.27
CA PHE A 10 -27.64 -7.85 14.89
C PHE A 10 -27.08 -7.91 16.32
N ASN A 11 -26.11 -7.06 16.65
CA ASN A 11 -25.55 -6.97 18.00
C ASN A 11 -25.19 -5.53 18.36
N THR A 12 -25.94 -4.94 19.29
CA THR A 12 -25.75 -3.55 19.75
C THR A 12 -24.70 -3.41 20.85
N GLN A 13 -23.93 -4.46 21.15
CA GLN A 13 -22.89 -4.42 22.17
C GLN A 13 -21.81 -3.39 21.79
N THR A 14 -21.58 -2.42 22.67
CA THR A 14 -20.44 -1.51 22.55
C THR A 14 -19.13 -2.25 22.77
N ILE A 15 -18.18 -2.09 21.85
CA ILE A 15 -16.83 -2.65 21.94
C ILE A 15 -15.98 -1.71 22.80
N THR A 16 -15.58 -2.16 23.98
CA THR A 16 -14.80 -1.36 24.96
C THR A 16 -13.31 -1.67 24.94
N ASP A 17 -12.95 -2.83 24.42
CA ASP A 17 -11.58 -3.30 24.31
C ASP A 17 -11.43 -4.27 23.14
N PHE A 18 -10.19 -4.67 22.88
CA PHE A 18 -9.88 -5.54 21.75
C PHE A 18 -10.47 -6.96 21.87
N PRO A 19 -10.45 -7.63 23.02
CA PRO A 19 -11.21 -8.88 23.19
C PRO A 19 -12.72 -8.74 22.94
N ALA A 20 -13.33 -7.61 23.34
CA ALA A 20 -14.76 -7.34 23.13
C ALA A 20 -15.13 -7.26 21.66
N LEU A 21 -14.21 -6.83 20.78
CA LEU A 21 -14.40 -6.82 19.33
C LEU A 21 -14.86 -8.19 18.80
N PHE A 22 -14.17 -9.26 19.19
CA PHE A 22 -14.47 -10.61 18.71
C PHE A 22 -15.70 -11.21 19.38
N LYS A 23 -15.98 -10.81 20.62
CA LYS A 23 -17.24 -11.17 21.31
C LYS A 23 -18.46 -10.51 20.66
N ALA A 24 -18.27 -9.36 20.03
CA ALA A 24 -19.34 -8.63 19.37
C ALA A 24 -19.74 -9.24 18.02
N ILE A 25 -18.95 -10.15 17.44
CA ILE A 25 -19.29 -10.84 16.19
C ILE A 25 -20.61 -11.62 16.38
N PRO A 26 -21.67 -11.33 15.62
CA PRO A 26 -22.94 -12.06 15.75
C PRO A 26 -22.73 -13.56 15.41
N GLN A 27 -23.20 -14.46 16.28
CA GLN A 27 -22.98 -15.91 16.14
C GLN A 27 -24.22 -16.68 15.67
N GLN A 28 -25.33 -15.99 15.44
CA GLN A 28 -26.59 -16.61 15.02
C GLN A 28 -26.43 -17.26 13.64
N LYS A 29 -27.07 -18.42 13.42
CA LYS A 29 -27.02 -19.12 12.13
C LYS A 29 -27.64 -18.29 11.01
N GLU A 30 -28.66 -17.52 11.35
CA GLU A 30 -29.35 -16.59 10.48
C GLU A 30 -28.39 -15.50 9.98
N TYR A 31 -27.48 -15.02 10.84
CA TYR A 31 -26.46 -14.06 10.43
C TYR A 31 -25.40 -14.70 9.52
N ALA A 32 -25.00 -15.95 9.77
CA ALA A 32 -24.11 -16.68 8.87
C ALA A 32 -24.74 -16.88 7.47
N ALA A 33 -26.03 -17.19 7.38
CA ALA A 33 -26.75 -17.29 6.11
C ALA A 33 -26.94 -15.93 5.43
N TYR A 34 -27.13 -14.86 6.22
CA TYR A 34 -27.23 -13.49 5.74
C TYR A 34 -25.95 -13.02 5.06
N ILE A 35 -24.78 -13.18 5.69
CA ILE A 35 -23.50 -12.80 5.08
C ILE A 35 -23.17 -13.64 3.85
N ASP A 36 -23.52 -14.93 3.84
CA ASP A 36 -23.34 -15.80 2.68
C ASP A 36 -24.14 -15.30 1.48
N SER A 37 -25.43 -15.00 1.71
CA SER A 37 -26.32 -14.47 0.69
C SER A 37 -25.83 -13.13 0.14
N HIS A 38 -25.34 -12.23 1.01
CA HIS A 38 -24.80 -10.94 0.60
C HIS A 38 -23.54 -11.08 -0.24
N TRP A 39 -22.61 -11.97 0.12
CA TRP A 39 -21.42 -12.20 -0.69
C TRP A 39 -21.79 -12.72 -2.08
N HIS A 40 -22.67 -13.73 -2.17
CA HIS A 40 -23.13 -14.26 -3.46
C HIS A 40 -23.85 -13.20 -4.28
N GLU A 41 -24.70 -12.37 -3.68
CA GLU A 41 -25.35 -11.25 -4.36
C GLU A 41 -24.31 -10.26 -4.92
N LEU A 42 -23.31 -9.87 -4.13
CA LEU A 42 -22.26 -8.94 -4.56
C LEU A 42 -21.43 -9.53 -5.71
N ILE A 43 -21.09 -10.82 -5.65
CA ILE A 43 -20.35 -11.54 -6.68
C ILE A 43 -21.17 -11.61 -7.97
N GLU A 44 -22.43 -12.04 -7.89
CA GLU A 44 -23.32 -12.21 -9.04
C GLU A 44 -23.56 -10.87 -9.75
N ARG A 45 -23.89 -9.82 -8.99
CA ARG A 45 -24.29 -8.53 -9.56
C ARG A 45 -23.12 -7.72 -10.10
N TYR A 46 -21.97 -7.77 -9.43
CA TYR A 46 -20.89 -6.81 -9.69
C TYR A 46 -19.58 -7.46 -10.14
N LYS A 47 -19.38 -8.76 -9.92
CA LYS A 47 -18.14 -9.49 -10.26
C LYS A 47 -16.88 -8.70 -9.85
N PRO A 48 -16.77 -8.33 -8.55
CA PRO A 48 -15.71 -7.44 -8.10
C PRO A 48 -14.33 -8.05 -8.36
N SER A 49 -13.33 -7.23 -8.66
CA SER A 49 -11.95 -7.72 -8.80
C SER A 49 -11.31 -8.13 -7.48
N VAL A 50 -11.85 -7.66 -6.35
CA VAL A 50 -11.35 -7.95 -5.01
C VAL A 50 -12.50 -8.18 -4.04
N LEU A 51 -12.49 -9.32 -3.35
CA LEU A 51 -13.26 -9.51 -2.12
C LEU A 51 -12.41 -9.08 -0.93
N TRP A 52 -12.82 -7.96 -0.33
CA TRP A 52 -12.14 -7.35 0.80
C TRP A 52 -13.04 -7.45 2.03
N ALA A 53 -12.94 -8.57 2.77
CA ALA A 53 -13.66 -8.76 4.02
C ALA A 53 -13.01 -8.00 5.17
N ASP A 54 -13.74 -7.85 6.27
CA ASP A 54 -13.20 -7.28 7.50
C ASP A 54 -13.74 -7.93 8.77
N ILE A 55 -12.91 -7.95 9.80
CA ILE A 55 -13.18 -8.46 11.16
C ILE A 55 -13.56 -9.97 11.20
N GLY A 56 -13.18 -10.75 10.18
CA GLY A 56 -13.44 -12.19 10.16
C GLY A 56 -14.91 -12.49 9.91
N SER A 57 -15.41 -13.58 10.48
CA SER A 57 -16.79 -14.04 10.30
C SER A 57 -17.27 -14.81 11.53
N PRO A 58 -18.58 -15.07 11.65
CA PRO A 58 -19.12 -15.98 12.68
C PRO A 58 -18.44 -17.35 12.64
N ALA A 59 -18.35 -18.02 13.80
CA ALA A 59 -17.65 -19.30 13.90
C ALA A 59 -18.25 -20.37 12.97
N ALA A 60 -19.59 -20.37 12.87
CA ALA A 60 -20.37 -21.30 12.05
C ALA A 60 -20.30 -21.03 10.53
N TYR A 61 -19.80 -19.85 10.11
CA TYR A 61 -19.67 -19.54 8.69
C TYR A 61 -18.36 -20.09 8.13
N ASP A 62 -18.46 -20.86 7.05
CA ASP A 62 -17.31 -21.30 6.26
C ASP A 62 -17.27 -20.50 4.95
N PRO A 63 -16.31 -19.58 4.77
CA PRO A 63 -16.20 -18.80 3.54
C PRO A 63 -15.64 -19.57 2.34
N ILE A 64 -15.15 -20.80 2.51
CA ILE A 64 -14.45 -21.54 1.45
C ILE A 64 -15.36 -21.80 0.22
N PRO A 65 -16.60 -22.30 0.37
CA PRO A 65 -17.49 -22.49 -0.78
C PRO A 65 -17.75 -21.19 -1.55
N MET A 66 -18.08 -20.10 -0.83
CA MET A 66 -18.29 -18.77 -1.42
C MET A 66 -17.04 -18.26 -2.17
N ILE A 67 -15.84 -18.44 -1.61
CA ILE A 67 -14.58 -18.07 -2.27
C ILE A 67 -14.33 -18.92 -3.53
N ALA A 68 -14.67 -20.22 -3.50
CA ALA A 68 -14.54 -21.08 -4.67
C ALA A 68 -15.50 -20.65 -5.79
N ASP A 69 -16.76 -20.34 -5.45
CA ASP A 69 -17.75 -19.81 -6.39
C ASP A 69 -17.31 -18.45 -6.95
N TYR A 70 -16.71 -17.59 -6.12
CA TYR A 70 -16.09 -16.35 -6.56
C TYR A 70 -15.01 -16.57 -7.61
N TYR A 71 -14.04 -17.46 -7.39
CA TYR A 71 -12.99 -17.72 -8.38
C TYR A 71 -13.52 -18.38 -9.66
N ASN A 72 -14.56 -19.21 -9.55
CA ASN A 72 -15.24 -19.75 -10.73
C ASN A 72 -15.93 -18.65 -11.56
N ALA A 73 -16.47 -17.62 -10.91
CA ALA A 73 -17.13 -16.49 -11.56
C ALA A 73 -16.13 -15.40 -12.02
N VAL A 74 -15.03 -15.22 -11.31
CA VAL A 74 -14.01 -14.16 -11.48
C VAL A 74 -12.60 -14.79 -11.35
N PRO A 75 -12.07 -15.43 -12.40
CA PRO A 75 -10.81 -16.19 -12.32
C PRO A 75 -9.58 -15.38 -11.92
N ASP A 76 -9.55 -14.08 -12.27
CA ASP A 76 -8.47 -13.15 -11.89
C ASP A 76 -8.79 -12.36 -10.61
N GLY A 77 -9.85 -12.77 -9.90
CA GLY A 77 -10.30 -12.16 -8.67
C GLY A 77 -9.29 -12.36 -7.53
N VAL A 78 -9.26 -11.41 -6.60
CA VAL A 78 -8.36 -11.42 -5.43
C VAL A 78 -9.16 -11.48 -4.13
N VAL A 79 -8.70 -12.25 -3.15
CA VAL A 79 -9.28 -12.36 -1.81
C VAL A 79 -8.26 -11.95 -0.74
N ASN A 80 -8.68 -11.12 0.22
CA ASN A 80 -7.83 -10.70 1.34
C ASN A 80 -7.75 -11.73 2.48
N ASP A 81 -6.88 -11.49 3.46
CA ASP A 81 -6.63 -12.37 4.60
C ASP A 81 -7.59 -12.19 5.80
N ARG A 82 -8.73 -11.50 5.59
CA ARG A 82 -9.63 -11.07 6.67
C ARG A 82 -10.98 -11.77 6.71
N HIS A 83 -11.22 -12.76 5.85
CA HIS A 83 -12.47 -13.50 5.82
C HIS A 83 -12.65 -14.43 7.04
N LYS A 84 -11.56 -14.93 7.64
CA LYS A 84 -11.61 -15.72 8.87
C LYS A 84 -10.29 -15.67 9.63
N PHE A 85 -10.36 -15.37 10.93
CA PHE A 85 -9.20 -15.26 11.80
C PHE A 85 -9.05 -16.44 12.75
N THR A 86 -7.82 -16.65 13.21
CA THR A 86 -7.50 -17.36 14.44
C THR A 86 -6.71 -16.45 15.35
N VAL A 87 -7.10 -16.41 16.62
CA VAL A 87 -6.37 -15.69 17.66
C VAL A 87 -5.22 -16.57 18.13
N THR A 88 -3.99 -16.07 18.02
CA THR A 88 -2.78 -16.73 18.52
C THR A 88 -2.16 -15.88 19.63
N ALA A 89 -1.16 -16.44 20.34
CA ALA A 89 -0.43 -15.70 21.37
C ALA A 89 0.33 -14.49 20.82
N THR A 90 0.62 -14.45 19.52
CA THR A 90 1.43 -13.40 18.86
C THR A 90 0.61 -12.51 17.92
N GLY A 91 -0.72 -12.69 17.83
CA GLY A 91 -1.61 -11.86 17.02
C GLY A 91 -2.67 -12.68 16.28
N PHE A 92 -2.97 -12.27 15.04
CA PHE A 92 -3.93 -12.98 14.20
C PHE A 92 -3.23 -13.88 13.19
N GLY A 93 -3.68 -15.12 13.12
CA GLY A 93 -3.44 -16.01 11.99
C GLY A 93 -4.65 -16.05 11.06
N THR A 94 -4.41 -16.39 9.80
CA THR A 94 -5.48 -16.68 8.82
C THR A 94 -5.64 -18.19 8.70
N ILE A 95 -6.88 -18.67 8.66
CA ILE A 95 -7.17 -20.12 8.56
C ILE A 95 -7.74 -20.55 7.21
N ILE A 96 -7.87 -19.61 6.28
CA ILE A 96 -8.34 -19.89 4.93
C ILE A 96 -7.36 -19.37 3.88
N PRO A 97 -7.44 -19.88 2.63
CA PRO A 97 -6.69 -19.32 1.52
C PRO A 97 -6.97 -17.82 1.32
N HIS A 98 -5.92 -17.09 0.96
CA HIS A 98 -5.97 -15.66 0.63
C HIS A 98 -4.80 -15.32 -0.28
N ASP A 99 -4.99 -14.32 -1.15
CA ASP A 99 -4.02 -13.91 -2.15
C ASP A 99 -3.10 -12.81 -1.61
N ILE A 100 -3.65 -11.92 -0.78
CA ILE A 100 -2.93 -10.77 -0.21
C ILE A 100 -3.09 -10.72 1.31
N THR A 101 -2.03 -10.31 2.01
CA THR A 101 -2.10 -9.95 3.43
C THR A 101 -2.32 -8.45 3.61
N THR A 102 -3.01 -8.03 4.67
CA THR A 102 -3.49 -6.64 4.79
C THR A 102 -3.07 -5.90 6.06
N PRO A 103 -1.78 -5.56 6.24
CA PRO A 103 -1.32 -4.80 7.41
C PRO A 103 -1.92 -3.38 7.43
N GLU A 104 -2.68 -3.06 8.46
CA GLU A 104 -3.34 -1.77 8.60
C GLU A 104 -2.44 -0.74 9.28
N TYR A 105 -2.33 0.47 8.70
CA TYR A 105 -1.43 1.54 9.16
C TYR A 105 0.04 1.12 9.34
N LYS A 106 0.45 0.01 8.73
CA LYS A 106 1.76 -0.61 8.92
C LYS A 106 2.37 -0.97 7.58
N VAL A 107 3.68 -0.76 7.50
CA VAL A 107 4.51 -1.18 6.39
C VAL A 107 5.38 -2.33 6.88
N LEU A 108 5.54 -3.37 6.07
CA LEU A 108 6.46 -4.46 6.41
C LEU A 108 7.91 -3.96 6.35
N ASP A 109 8.78 -4.55 7.17
CA ASP A 109 10.18 -4.10 7.27
C ASP A 109 11.04 -4.60 6.08
N THR A 110 10.69 -5.75 5.53
CA THR A 110 11.50 -6.47 4.53
C THR A 110 10.71 -6.73 3.24
N ILE A 111 11.42 -7.08 2.17
CA ILE A 111 10.79 -7.56 0.94
C ILE A 111 10.12 -8.91 1.24
N THR A 112 8.84 -9.01 0.94
CA THR A 112 8.09 -10.26 1.08
C THR A 112 7.75 -10.86 -0.28
N GLN A 113 7.84 -12.19 -0.38
CA GLN A 113 7.47 -12.90 -1.61
C GLN A 113 5.96 -12.88 -1.83
N LYS A 114 5.18 -13.14 -0.76
CA LYS A 114 3.72 -13.07 -0.80
C LYS A 114 3.28 -11.61 -0.93
N LYS A 115 2.27 -11.36 -1.77
CA LYS A 115 1.72 -10.02 -1.94
C LYS A 115 1.03 -9.54 -0.66
N TRP A 116 1.13 -8.24 -0.43
CA TRP A 116 0.51 -7.56 0.69
C TRP A 116 0.04 -6.19 0.26
N GLU A 117 -0.98 -5.68 0.96
CA GLU A 117 -1.56 -4.38 0.71
C GLU A 117 -1.81 -3.68 2.05
N THR A 118 -1.11 -2.57 2.30
CA THR A 118 -1.45 -1.78 3.48
C THR A 118 -2.61 -0.86 3.16
N CYS A 119 -3.60 -0.88 4.05
CA CYS A 119 -4.69 0.08 4.06
C CYS A 119 -4.48 1.11 5.17
N ARG A 120 -4.76 2.37 4.86
CA ARG A 120 -4.73 3.47 5.83
C ARG A 120 -5.56 4.67 5.35
N GLY A 121 -5.99 5.50 6.30
CA GLY A 121 -6.48 6.84 6.01
C GLY A 121 -5.37 7.78 5.54
N ILE A 122 -5.76 8.86 4.86
CA ILE A 122 -4.91 10.04 4.68
C ILE A 122 -4.58 10.66 6.03
N GLY A 123 -5.57 10.71 6.93
CA GLY A 123 -5.41 11.05 8.35
C GLY A 123 -5.27 9.81 9.24
N LEU A 124 -5.90 9.89 10.41
CA LEU A 124 -5.98 8.85 11.43
C LEU A 124 -7.31 8.07 11.38
N SER A 125 -8.32 8.62 10.71
CA SER A 125 -9.62 7.98 10.49
C SER A 125 -9.79 7.41 9.07
N PHE A 126 -10.64 6.39 8.94
CA PHE A 126 -11.16 5.92 7.65
C PHE A 126 -12.41 6.71 7.21
N GLY A 127 -13.41 6.82 8.09
CA GLY A 127 -14.59 7.66 7.86
C GLY A 127 -14.25 9.15 7.98
N TYR A 128 -15.07 10.02 7.40
CA TYR A 128 -14.91 11.46 7.57
C TYR A 128 -14.95 11.84 9.06
N ASN A 129 -13.87 12.48 9.53
CA ASN A 129 -13.82 13.09 10.83
C ASN A 129 -13.67 14.61 10.70
N GLN A 130 -14.70 15.34 11.11
CA GLN A 130 -14.71 16.82 11.06
C GLN A 130 -13.70 17.47 12.01
N THR A 131 -13.21 16.74 13.02
CA THR A 131 -12.24 17.26 13.99
C THR A 131 -10.80 17.07 13.56
N GLU A 132 -10.54 16.23 12.54
CA GLU A 132 -9.19 16.08 12.00
C GLU A 132 -8.77 17.37 11.29
N ASN A 133 -7.58 17.86 11.63
CA ASN A 133 -7.00 19.03 11.00
C ASN A 133 -5.88 18.65 10.02
N ILE A 134 -5.43 19.64 9.25
CA ILE A 134 -4.45 19.45 8.16
C ILE A 134 -3.12 18.83 8.60
N ASN A 135 -2.74 19.00 9.88
CA ASN A 135 -1.49 18.47 10.44
C ASN A 135 -1.59 16.99 10.84
N GLU A 136 -2.81 16.46 10.97
CA GLU A 136 -3.05 15.03 11.24
C GLU A 136 -3.10 14.21 9.95
N PHE A 137 -3.19 14.88 8.80
CA PHE A 137 -3.07 14.24 7.49
C PHE A 137 -1.60 14.11 7.10
N LEU A 138 -1.22 12.99 6.50
CA LEU A 138 0.10 12.83 5.85
C LEU A 138 0.41 14.03 4.97
N SER A 139 1.63 14.58 5.02
CA SER A 139 2.03 15.52 3.98
C SER A 139 2.07 14.82 2.61
N VAL A 140 2.07 15.59 1.52
CA VAL A 140 2.23 15.03 0.16
C VAL A 140 3.55 14.25 0.08
N ASN A 141 4.62 14.78 0.70
CA ASN A 141 5.93 14.14 0.71
C ASN A 141 5.91 12.82 1.50
N ASP A 142 5.34 12.80 2.70
CA ASP A 142 5.24 11.57 3.51
C ASP A 142 4.39 10.51 2.83
N LEU A 143 3.33 10.93 2.11
CA LEU A 143 2.50 10.02 1.32
C LEU A 143 3.30 9.39 0.17
N ILE A 144 4.04 10.19 -0.59
CA ILE A 144 4.85 9.69 -1.72
C ILE A 144 5.99 8.79 -1.21
N ASP A 145 6.72 9.23 -0.19
CA ASP A 145 7.82 8.46 0.41
C ASP A 145 7.34 7.12 0.97
N GLY A 146 6.22 7.14 1.70
CA GLY A 146 5.59 5.95 2.23
C GLY A 146 5.13 5.01 1.12
N PHE A 147 4.54 5.56 0.05
CA PHE A 147 4.11 4.77 -1.10
C PHE A 147 5.30 4.11 -1.81
N VAL A 148 6.39 4.85 -2.02
CA VAL A 148 7.63 4.30 -2.60
C VAL A 148 8.23 3.20 -1.70
N ASP A 149 8.23 3.38 -0.38
CA ASP A 149 8.69 2.36 0.57
C ASP A 149 7.86 1.08 0.46
N ILE A 150 6.54 1.19 0.42
CA ILE A 150 5.60 0.07 0.26
C ILE A 150 5.89 -0.71 -1.04
N VAL A 151 5.95 0.00 -2.17
CA VAL A 151 6.16 -0.62 -3.50
C VAL A 151 7.54 -1.29 -3.59
N SER A 152 8.58 -0.67 -3.02
CA SER A 152 9.93 -1.24 -2.97
C SER A 152 10.01 -2.59 -2.25
N LYS A 153 9.04 -2.87 -1.37
CA LYS A 153 8.93 -4.08 -0.55
C LYS A 153 7.82 -5.03 -1.02
N ASN A 154 7.44 -4.92 -2.30
CA ASN A 154 6.44 -5.75 -2.98
C ASN A 154 4.99 -5.46 -2.59
N GLY A 155 4.73 -4.41 -1.82
CA GLY A 155 3.40 -4.07 -1.33
C GLY A 155 2.59 -3.20 -2.29
N ASN A 156 1.28 -3.18 -2.05
CA ASN A 156 0.35 -2.18 -2.58
C ASN A 156 -0.05 -1.21 -1.46
N LEU A 157 -0.43 0.02 -1.83
CA LEU A 157 -1.05 0.99 -0.93
C LEU A 157 -2.53 1.13 -1.30
N LEU A 158 -3.42 0.80 -0.37
CA LEU A 158 -4.83 1.13 -0.41
C LEU A 158 -5.08 2.39 0.43
N LEU A 159 -4.97 3.55 -0.21
CA LEU A 159 -5.17 4.85 0.44
C LEU A 159 -6.67 5.17 0.54
N ASN A 160 -7.18 5.30 1.76
CA ASN A 160 -8.59 5.60 2.01
C ASN A 160 -8.88 7.10 1.93
N VAL A 161 -10.05 7.41 1.36
CA VAL A 161 -10.68 8.73 1.35
C VAL A 161 -11.95 8.64 2.19
N GLY A 162 -12.20 9.63 3.05
CA GLY A 162 -13.41 9.75 3.85
C GLY A 162 -14.28 10.91 3.36
N PRO A 163 -15.25 10.68 2.44
CA PRO A 163 -16.16 11.71 1.97
C PRO A 163 -17.06 12.26 3.08
N LYS A 164 -17.48 13.51 2.95
CA LYS A 164 -18.48 14.13 3.81
C LYS A 164 -19.86 13.52 3.56
N ALA A 165 -20.80 13.82 4.44
CA ALA A 165 -22.20 13.38 4.32
C ALA A 165 -22.89 13.84 3.02
N ASP A 166 -22.43 14.94 2.41
CA ASP A 166 -22.92 15.43 1.11
C ASP A 166 -22.26 14.74 -0.11
N GLY A 167 -21.36 13.78 0.12
CA GLY A 167 -20.61 13.07 -0.91
C GLY A 167 -19.35 13.78 -1.40
N SER A 168 -19.07 15.01 -0.95
CA SER A 168 -17.86 15.74 -1.34
C SER A 168 -16.62 15.21 -0.61
N ILE A 169 -15.46 15.22 -1.28
CA ILE A 169 -14.17 14.89 -0.66
C ILE A 169 -13.61 16.14 0.03
N PRO A 170 -13.17 16.06 1.30
CA PRO A 170 -12.53 17.19 1.98
C PRO A 170 -11.32 17.72 1.22
N GLU A 171 -11.17 19.04 1.15
CA GLU A 171 -10.11 19.72 0.39
C GLU A 171 -8.69 19.26 0.78
N GLY A 172 -8.45 19.06 2.08
CA GLY A 172 -7.16 18.54 2.56
C GLY A 172 -6.82 17.16 1.99
N GLN A 173 -7.82 16.29 1.81
CA GLN A 173 -7.64 14.97 1.17
C GLN A 173 -7.41 15.13 -0.34
N LEU A 174 -8.19 15.98 -1.02
CA LEU A 174 -8.01 16.28 -2.45
C LEU A 174 -6.61 16.81 -2.77
N LEU A 175 -6.07 17.73 -1.96
CA LEU A 175 -4.73 18.26 -2.14
C LEU A 175 -3.67 17.15 -2.20
N ARG A 176 -3.82 16.11 -1.36
CA ARG A 176 -2.87 14.99 -1.28
C ARG A 176 -3.05 14.00 -2.42
N LEU A 177 -4.30 13.74 -2.83
CA LEU A 177 -4.59 12.95 -4.02
C LEU A 177 -4.01 13.61 -5.28
N HIS A 178 -4.17 14.94 -5.42
CA HIS A 178 -3.57 15.69 -6.52
C HIS A 178 -2.05 15.67 -6.46
N GLY A 179 -1.45 15.91 -5.30
CA GLY A 179 0.01 15.86 -5.13
C GLY A 179 0.61 14.50 -5.50
N LEU A 180 0.00 13.40 -5.01
CA LEU A 180 0.41 12.05 -5.39
C LEU A 180 0.21 11.80 -6.90
N GLY A 181 -0.92 12.22 -7.45
CA GLY A 181 -1.25 12.08 -8.86
C GLY A 181 -0.28 12.82 -9.78
N ASP A 182 0.08 14.06 -9.44
CA ASP A 182 1.01 14.88 -10.21
C ASP A 182 2.42 14.29 -10.19
N TRP A 183 2.87 13.78 -9.04
CA TRP A 183 4.14 13.05 -8.96
C TRP A 183 4.11 11.75 -9.78
N LEU A 184 3.00 11.01 -9.77
CA LEU A 184 2.84 9.77 -10.54
C LEU A 184 2.76 9.98 -12.06
N LYS A 185 2.28 11.14 -12.54
CA LYS A 185 2.30 11.47 -13.98
C LYS A 185 3.73 11.48 -14.53
N ILE A 186 4.70 11.88 -13.71
CA ILE A 186 6.11 11.96 -14.07
C ILE A 186 6.82 10.62 -13.78
N ASN A 187 6.62 10.08 -12.58
CA ASN A 187 7.42 8.99 -12.04
C ASN A 187 6.74 7.62 -12.07
N GLY A 188 5.52 7.53 -12.60
CA GLY A 188 4.68 6.33 -12.55
C GLY A 188 5.30 5.10 -13.21
N GLU A 189 6.18 5.26 -14.20
CA GLU A 189 6.86 4.11 -14.83
C GLU A 189 7.75 3.32 -13.84
N ALA A 190 8.22 3.98 -12.78
CA ALA A 190 9.01 3.38 -11.70
C ALA A 190 8.14 2.63 -10.67
N ILE A 191 6.83 2.84 -10.70
CA ILE A 191 5.87 2.29 -9.74
C ILE A 191 5.04 1.18 -10.39
N TYR A 192 4.29 1.52 -11.45
CA TYR A 192 3.31 0.62 -12.05
C TYR A 192 3.97 -0.60 -12.70
N SER A 193 3.48 -1.78 -12.30
CA SER A 193 3.99 -3.09 -12.74
C SER A 193 5.46 -3.35 -12.37
N SER A 194 6.05 -2.55 -11.47
CA SER A 194 7.40 -2.78 -10.99
C SER A 194 7.48 -4.01 -10.07
N ARG A 195 8.69 -4.44 -9.78
CA ARG A 195 9.01 -5.46 -8.77
C ARG A 195 10.08 -4.91 -7.82
N PRO A 196 10.19 -5.44 -6.60
CA PRO A 196 11.34 -5.17 -5.76
C PRO A 196 12.65 -5.43 -6.50
N PHE A 197 13.65 -4.60 -6.23
CA PHE A 197 15.02 -4.97 -6.53
C PHE A 197 15.53 -6.04 -5.55
N THR A 198 16.80 -6.44 -5.64
CA THR A 198 17.40 -7.41 -4.71
C THR A 198 17.47 -6.88 -3.27
N VAL A 199 17.61 -5.57 -3.11
CA VAL A 199 17.54 -4.87 -1.83
C VAL A 199 16.45 -3.80 -1.90
N SER A 200 15.67 -3.62 -0.84
CA SER A 200 14.60 -2.61 -0.80
C SER A 200 15.14 -1.21 -0.54
N SER A 201 16.23 -1.10 0.22
CA SER A 201 16.73 0.18 0.71
C SER A 201 18.25 0.28 0.73
N ALA A 202 18.74 1.51 0.58
CA ALA A 202 20.11 1.91 0.87
C ALA A 202 20.10 3.29 1.55
N LYS A 203 21.28 3.83 1.80
CA LYS A 203 21.48 5.17 2.37
C LYS A 203 22.47 5.97 1.54
N THR A 204 22.26 7.28 1.45
CA THR A 204 23.31 8.17 0.97
C THR A 204 24.43 8.28 2.00
N ALA A 205 25.59 8.82 1.60
CA ALA A 205 26.69 9.11 2.52
C ALA A 205 26.28 10.11 3.62
N THR A 206 25.33 11.00 3.33
CA THR A 206 24.73 11.96 4.26
C THR A 206 23.55 11.40 5.07
N GLY A 207 23.19 10.12 4.88
CA GLY A 207 22.14 9.45 5.67
C GLY A 207 20.72 9.52 5.08
N GLY A 208 20.55 10.14 3.91
CA GLY A 208 19.31 10.16 3.14
C GLY A 208 18.84 8.76 2.75
N ARG A 209 17.52 8.55 2.76
CA ARG A 209 16.84 7.29 2.46
C ARG A 209 16.81 7.07 0.95
N VAL A 210 17.18 5.86 0.56
CA VAL A 210 17.12 5.40 -0.83
C VAL A 210 16.21 4.19 -0.92
N ARG A 211 15.40 4.10 -1.98
CA ARG A 211 14.60 2.91 -2.33
C ARG A 211 14.84 2.48 -3.75
N PHE A 212 14.42 1.25 -4.05
CA PHE A 212 14.62 0.64 -5.36
C PHE A 212 13.40 -0.12 -5.84
N THR A 213 13.13 -0.02 -7.13
CA THR A 213 12.22 -0.92 -7.85
C THR A 213 12.86 -1.30 -9.18
N LYS A 214 12.42 -2.39 -9.79
CA LYS A 214 12.85 -2.80 -11.13
C LYS A 214 11.64 -3.04 -12.03
N LYS A 215 11.80 -2.75 -13.32
CA LYS A 215 10.83 -3.11 -14.36
C LYS A 215 11.60 -3.50 -15.62
N GLU A 216 11.36 -4.71 -16.10
CA GLU A 216 12.09 -5.27 -17.24
C GLU A 216 13.61 -5.19 -17.00
N THR A 217 14.36 -4.50 -17.86
CA THR A 217 15.81 -4.31 -17.74
C THR A 217 16.20 -3.03 -16.99
N ALA A 218 15.23 -2.20 -16.62
CA ALA A 218 15.47 -0.92 -15.93
C ALA A 218 15.42 -1.09 -14.41
N LEU A 219 16.38 -0.45 -13.75
CA LEU A 219 16.39 -0.24 -12.30
C LEU A 219 16.00 1.21 -12.01
N TYR A 220 15.08 1.41 -11.08
CA TYR A 220 14.71 2.72 -10.58
C TYR A 220 15.29 2.93 -9.20
N VAL A 221 15.92 4.09 -9.01
CA VAL A 221 16.51 4.52 -7.76
C VAL A 221 15.75 5.74 -7.28
N PHE A 222 15.24 5.69 -6.05
CA PHE A 222 14.45 6.76 -5.45
C PHE A 222 15.27 7.41 -4.34
N LEU A 223 15.47 8.72 -4.40
CA LEU A 223 15.97 9.53 -3.29
C LEU A 223 14.78 10.19 -2.60
N LEU A 224 14.47 9.72 -1.39
CA LEU A 224 13.28 10.14 -0.62
C LEU A 224 13.53 11.42 0.18
N ASP A 225 14.80 11.76 0.42
CA ASP A 225 15.19 12.98 1.11
C ASP A 225 15.88 13.91 0.12
N GLU A 226 15.67 15.23 0.27
CA GLU A 226 16.36 16.23 -0.56
C GLU A 226 17.88 16.10 -0.36
N PRO A 227 18.65 15.96 -1.44
CA PRO A 227 20.10 15.89 -1.38
C PRO A 227 20.73 17.19 -0.85
N GLU A 228 21.73 17.07 0.03
CA GLU A 228 22.49 18.22 0.55
C GLU A 228 23.36 18.90 -0.53
N ASP A 229 23.78 18.12 -1.53
CA ASP A 229 24.58 18.58 -2.65
C ASP A 229 24.18 17.88 -3.97
N ASP A 230 24.75 18.36 -5.07
CA ASP A 230 24.56 17.76 -6.38
C ASP A 230 25.36 16.45 -6.56
N ASN A 231 26.27 16.08 -5.66
CA ASN A 231 27.12 14.89 -5.76
C ASN A 231 26.70 13.81 -4.74
N VAL A 232 25.61 13.12 -5.06
CA VAL A 232 25.06 12.10 -4.16
C VAL A 232 25.88 10.82 -4.25
N THR A 233 26.36 10.35 -3.10
CA THR A 233 26.97 9.02 -2.94
C THR A 233 25.96 8.09 -2.26
N ILE A 234 25.55 7.01 -2.93
CA ILE A 234 24.74 5.93 -2.36
C ILE A 234 25.68 4.83 -1.90
N LYS A 235 25.66 4.53 -0.60
CA LYS A 235 26.57 3.55 0.02
C LYS A 235 26.18 2.11 -0.32
N ASP A 236 27.19 1.26 -0.46
CA ASP A 236 27.04 -0.20 -0.63
C ASP A 236 26.14 -0.59 -1.81
N PHE A 237 26.09 0.27 -2.83
CA PHE A 237 25.27 0.09 -4.02
C PHE A 237 26.09 0.45 -5.25
N LYS A 238 26.22 -0.46 -6.20
CA LYS A 238 27.05 -0.27 -7.39
C LYS A 238 26.23 -0.17 -8.67
N ILE A 239 26.51 0.86 -9.46
CA ILE A 239 26.02 0.96 -10.85
C ILE A 239 27.07 0.39 -11.79
N LEU A 240 26.67 -0.59 -12.61
CA LEU A 240 27.57 -1.28 -13.53
C LEU A 240 28.02 -0.34 -14.67
N LYS A 241 29.29 -0.47 -15.08
CA LYS A 241 29.86 0.29 -16.20
C LYS A 241 29.06 0.06 -17.48
N GLY A 242 28.83 1.12 -18.24
CA GLY A 242 28.11 1.10 -19.51
C GLY A 242 26.60 1.34 -19.39
N LYS A 243 26.08 1.46 -18.17
CA LYS A 243 24.69 1.89 -17.93
C LYS A 243 24.50 3.37 -18.22
N LYS A 244 23.27 3.76 -18.57
CA LYS A 244 22.82 5.14 -18.66
C LYS A 244 21.91 5.45 -17.49
N ILE A 245 21.96 6.69 -17.00
CA ILE A 245 21.08 7.18 -15.95
C ILE A 245 20.38 8.43 -16.46
N ILE A 246 19.07 8.52 -16.23
CA ILE A 246 18.30 9.74 -16.41
C ILE A 246 17.52 10.05 -15.13
N LEU A 247 17.38 11.32 -14.79
CA LEU A 247 16.32 11.81 -13.91
C LEU A 247 15.01 11.73 -14.70
N LEU A 248 13.98 11.09 -14.15
CA LEU A 248 12.71 10.91 -14.87
C LEU A 248 12.04 12.25 -15.18
N ASP A 249 12.04 13.16 -14.22
CA ASP A 249 11.59 14.52 -14.46
C ASP A 249 12.51 15.24 -15.47
N GLY A 250 11.91 15.71 -16.56
CA GLY A 250 12.62 16.31 -17.69
C GLY A 250 13.49 15.34 -18.51
N LYS A 251 13.55 14.03 -18.16
CA LYS A 251 14.40 13.02 -18.83
C LYS A 251 15.87 13.45 -18.95
N ILE A 252 16.39 14.09 -17.90
CA ILE A 252 17.71 14.72 -17.93
C ILE A 252 18.80 13.67 -17.70
N PRO A 253 19.83 13.55 -18.57
CA PRO A 253 20.95 12.64 -18.34
C PRO A 253 21.71 12.95 -17.06
N VAL A 254 22.08 11.90 -16.33
CA VAL A 254 22.82 11.96 -15.06
C VAL A 254 24.15 11.24 -15.21
N THR A 255 25.24 11.90 -14.84
CA THR A 255 26.58 11.28 -14.86
C THR A 255 26.81 10.51 -13.56
N TYR A 256 27.55 9.40 -13.65
CA TYR A 256 27.92 8.60 -12.48
C TYR A 256 29.35 8.05 -12.59
N ALA A 257 29.93 7.68 -11.45
CA ALA A 257 31.16 6.91 -11.39
C ALA A 257 30.86 5.44 -11.08
N ALA A 258 31.47 4.52 -11.84
CA ALA A 258 31.27 3.07 -11.74
C ALA A 258 32.39 2.34 -10.95
N GLU A 259 33.08 3.06 -10.09
CA GLU A 259 34.28 2.60 -9.38
C GLU A 259 34.01 2.43 -7.89
N GLY A 260 34.54 1.35 -7.30
CA GLY A 260 34.35 1.02 -5.89
C GLY A 260 33.04 0.26 -5.60
N ALA A 261 32.63 0.33 -4.33
CA ALA A 261 31.42 -0.31 -3.80
C ALA A 261 30.18 0.60 -3.79
N ASP A 262 30.38 1.91 -3.94
CA ASP A 262 29.33 2.94 -3.86
C ASP A 262 28.95 3.46 -5.25
N ALA A 263 27.76 4.05 -5.35
CA ALA A 263 27.29 4.73 -6.55
C ALA A 263 27.36 6.23 -6.32
N LYS A 264 28.23 6.89 -7.07
CA LYS A 264 28.35 8.34 -7.05
C LYS A 264 27.61 8.88 -8.25
N ILE A 265 26.50 9.57 -8.03
CA ILE A 265 25.70 10.21 -9.08
C ILE A 265 25.81 11.73 -8.94
N LYS A 266 25.89 12.43 -10.08
CA LYS A 266 25.88 13.89 -10.11
C LYS A 266 24.54 14.38 -10.65
N LEU A 267 23.75 14.99 -9.77
CA LEU A 267 22.45 15.55 -10.07
C LEU A 267 22.56 16.69 -11.09
N PRO A 268 21.52 16.90 -11.92
CA PRO A 268 21.44 18.08 -12.75
C PRO A 268 21.32 19.34 -11.88
N SER A 269 22.14 20.35 -12.19
CA SER A 269 22.11 21.65 -11.49
C SER A 269 20.83 22.44 -11.74
N LYS A 270 20.14 22.17 -12.85
CA LYS A 270 18.78 22.64 -13.12
C LYS A 270 17.83 21.44 -13.07
N ARG A 271 17.03 21.38 -12.02
CA ARG A 271 15.98 20.37 -11.80
C ARG A 271 14.79 21.02 -11.09
N ASN A 272 13.59 20.50 -11.29
CA ASN A 272 12.45 20.93 -10.48
C ASN A 272 12.54 20.29 -9.08
N PRO A 273 12.08 20.98 -8.03
CA PRO A 273 11.88 20.35 -6.73
C PRO A 273 10.93 19.16 -6.84
N SER A 274 11.22 18.09 -6.11
CA SER A 274 10.37 16.91 -6.07
C SER A 274 10.31 16.37 -4.65
N ALA A 275 9.15 15.82 -4.25
CA ALA A 275 9.02 15.08 -3.00
C ALA A 275 10.03 13.91 -2.93
N THR A 276 10.18 13.22 -4.06
CA THR A 276 11.13 12.11 -4.23
C THR A 276 11.72 12.21 -5.63
N TYR A 277 13.05 12.26 -5.74
CA TYR A 277 13.71 12.21 -7.05
C TYR A 277 13.84 10.77 -7.53
N VAL A 278 13.52 10.51 -8.80
CA VAL A 278 13.53 9.17 -9.37
C VAL A 278 14.47 9.10 -10.57
N PHE A 279 15.42 8.17 -10.50
CA PHE A 279 16.41 7.92 -11.53
C PHE A 279 16.15 6.59 -12.19
N LYS A 280 16.16 6.55 -13.52
CA LYS A 280 16.09 5.32 -14.30
C LYS A 280 17.48 4.94 -14.79
N VAL A 281 17.91 3.74 -14.43
CA VAL A 281 19.19 3.12 -14.83
C VAL A 281 18.91 2.01 -15.82
N PHE A 282 19.50 2.06 -17.03
CA PHE A 282 19.26 1.09 -18.11
C PHE A 282 20.52 0.78 -18.92
#